data_AF-A0A8S1HS00-F1
#
_entry.id   AF-A0A8S1HS00-F1
#
_cell.length_a   1.000
_cell.length_b   1.000
_cell.length_c   1.000
_cell.angle_alpha   90.00
_cell.angle_beta   90.00
_cell.angle_gamma   90.00
#
_symmetry.space_group_name_H-M   'P 1'
#
loop_
_entity.id
_entity.type
_entity.pdbx_description
1 polymer ?
#
loop_
_entity_poly.entity_id
_entity_poly.type
_entity_poly.pdbx_seq_one_letter_code
_entity_poly.pdbx_strand_id
1 'polypeptide(L)'
;MQPPYELPTAHWNVALIGTTRFEHWKKEQRSTDLCQLSQIRDLEEHIKRGKHRWGGHVIRRQDDRWSTRLTHWIPRNIKRPLGRPPTRWTDYFRTNISQPGRHWMTVAQDRAAWRTCGPR
;
A
#
# COMPACT_ATOMS: atom_id res chain seq x y z
N MET A 1 -45.95 32.13 -8.25
CA MET A 1 -44.50 32.27 -8.06
C MET A 1 -44.02 31.10 -7.21
N GLN A 2 -43.30 30.15 -7.82
CA GLN A 2 -42.63 29.04 -7.14
C GLN A 2 -41.12 29.26 -7.27
N PRO A 3 -40.30 28.94 -6.25
CA PRO A 3 -38.85 29.12 -6.31
C PRO A 3 -38.20 28.10 -7.27
N PRO A 4 -37.23 28.50 -8.13
CA PRO A 4 -36.78 27.67 -9.25
C PRO A 4 -35.48 26.91 -8.96
N TYR A 5 -35.41 26.12 -7.88
CA TYR A 5 -34.37 25.10 -7.74
C TYR A 5 -34.73 24.03 -6.68
N GLU A 6 -35.55 23.06 -7.04
CA GLU A 6 -35.47 21.75 -6.38
C GLU A 6 -34.52 20.89 -7.20
N LEU A 7 -33.25 20.86 -6.82
CA LEU A 7 -32.31 19.89 -7.37
C LEU A 7 -32.69 18.50 -6.85
N PRO A 8 -32.79 17.47 -7.71
CA PRO A 8 -33.01 16.11 -7.24
C PRO A 8 -31.84 15.70 -6.35
N THR A 9 -32.12 15.45 -5.07
CA THR A 9 -31.18 14.90 -4.08
C THR A 9 -30.93 13.42 -4.36
N ALA A 10 -30.44 13.12 -5.57
CA ALA A 10 -29.92 11.82 -5.94
C ALA A 10 -28.53 11.65 -5.28
N HIS A 11 -28.55 11.20 -4.02
CA HIS A 11 -27.74 10.11 -3.51
C HIS A 11 -26.37 9.91 -4.21
N TRP A 12 -25.39 10.74 -3.88
CA TRP A 12 -23.97 10.42 -4.06
C TRP A 12 -23.43 9.62 -2.87
N ASN A 13 -24.15 8.59 -2.42
CA ASN A 13 -23.62 7.66 -1.42
C ASN A 13 -22.64 6.71 -2.10
N VAL A 14 -21.41 7.18 -2.30
CA VAL A 14 -20.27 6.29 -2.52
C VAL A 14 -19.77 5.85 -1.14
N ALA A 15 -20.60 5.13 -0.40
CA ALA A 15 -20.24 4.60 0.91
C ALA A 15 -19.94 3.11 0.77
N LEU A 16 -18.66 2.74 0.79
CA LEU A 16 -18.19 1.34 0.73
C LEU A 16 -18.81 0.44 1.84
N ILE A 17 -19.25 1.05 2.95
CA ILE A 17 -19.77 0.38 4.16
C ILE A 17 -21.20 0.86 4.49
N GLY A 18 -21.86 1.59 3.57
CA GLY A 18 -23.19 2.16 3.82
C GLY A 18 -23.22 3.26 4.90
N THR A 19 -22.08 3.75 5.36
CA THR A 19 -21.96 4.85 6.34
C THR A 19 -21.42 6.11 5.67
N THR A 20 -22.07 7.24 5.89
CA THR A 20 -21.61 8.55 5.40
C THR A 20 -20.53 9.16 6.31
N ARG A 21 -19.68 10.06 5.77
CA ARG A 21 -18.64 10.76 6.54
C ARG A 21 -19.19 11.53 7.75
N PHE A 22 -20.42 12.05 7.63
CA PHE A 22 -21.10 12.77 8.70
C PHE A 22 -21.54 11.84 9.84
N GLU A 23 -22.09 10.67 9.51
CA GLU A 23 -22.45 9.65 10.50
C GLU A 23 -21.22 9.11 11.24
N HIS A 24 -20.10 8.98 10.52
CA HIS A 24 -18.81 8.59 11.10
C HIS A 24 -18.31 9.60 12.14
N TRP A 25 -18.34 10.90 11.81
CA TRP A 25 -17.96 11.98 12.74
C TRP A 25 -18.89 12.04 13.95
N LYS A 26 -20.20 11.93 13.73
CA LYS A 26 -21.22 12.00 14.81
C LYS A 26 -21.12 10.85 15.82
N LYS A 27 -20.62 9.68 15.38
CA LYS A 27 -20.44 8.50 16.23
C LYS A 27 -19.04 8.37 16.85
N GLU A 28 -18.14 9.33 16.61
CA GLU A 28 -16.72 9.26 17.02
C GLU A 28 -16.07 7.90 16.67
N GLN A 29 -16.45 7.32 15.53
CA GLN A 29 -15.96 6.00 15.15
C GLN A 29 -14.45 6.06 14.87
N ARG A 30 -13.73 5.11 15.47
CA ARG A 30 -12.30 4.97 15.22
C ARG A 30 -12.07 4.15 13.95
N SER A 31 -10.91 4.33 13.33
CA SER A 31 -10.50 3.54 12.17
C SER A 31 -10.61 2.02 12.40
N THR A 32 -10.36 1.57 13.62
CA THR A 32 -10.51 0.17 14.05
C THR A 32 -11.94 -0.35 13.90
N ASP A 33 -12.92 0.49 14.20
CA ASP A 33 -14.33 0.14 14.22
C ASP A 33 -14.84 0.01 12.77
N LEU A 34 -14.35 0.88 11.86
CA LEU A 34 -14.59 0.77 10.42
C LEU A 34 -14.00 -0.51 9.80
N CYS A 35 -12.79 -0.89 10.21
CA CYS A 35 -12.16 -2.14 9.77
C CYS A 35 -12.96 -3.36 10.24
N GLN A 36 -13.47 -3.34 11.48
CA GLN A 36 -14.35 -4.40 11.99
C GLN A 36 -15.68 -4.48 11.23
N LEU A 37 -16.32 -3.33 10.99
CA LEU A 37 -17.63 -3.24 10.31
C LEU A 37 -17.56 -3.68 8.85
N SER A 38 -16.49 -3.30 8.14
CA SER A 38 -16.34 -3.62 6.72
C SER A 38 -15.99 -5.08 6.44
N GLN A 39 -15.62 -5.86 7.48
CA GLN A 39 -15.02 -7.20 7.35
C GLN A 39 -13.81 -7.24 6.39
N ILE A 40 -13.26 -6.08 6.05
CA ILE A 40 -12.07 -5.95 5.21
C ILE A 40 -10.88 -6.29 6.10
N ARG A 41 -10.12 -7.32 5.70
CA ARG A 41 -8.83 -7.66 6.32
C ARG A 41 -8.02 -6.37 6.51
N ASP A 42 -7.37 -6.23 7.66
CA ASP A 42 -6.60 -5.04 8.03
C ASP A 42 -5.91 -4.44 6.79
N LEU A 43 -6.29 -3.20 6.47
CA LEU A 43 -5.86 -2.52 5.25
C LEU A 43 -4.33 -2.43 5.22
N GLU A 44 -3.70 -2.24 6.37
CA GLU A 44 -2.25 -2.20 6.48
C GLU A 44 -1.64 -3.55 6.10
N GLU A 45 -2.18 -4.65 6.64
CA GLU A 45 -1.77 -6.01 6.29
C GLU A 45 -1.99 -6.31 4.80
N HIS A 46 -3.12 -5.87 4.23
CA HIS A 46 -3.40 -6.03 2.82
C HIS A 46 -2.38 -5.30 1.95
N ILE A 47 -2.09 -4.03 2.27
CA ILE A 47 -1.08 -3.22 1.58
C ILE A 47 0.29 -3.87 1.70
N LYS A 48 0.68 -4.32 2.91
CA LYS A 48 1.96 -4.99 3.15
C LYS A 48 2.10 -6.25 2.30
N ARG A 49 1.08 -7.12 2.29
CA ARG A 49 1.06 -8.34 1.46
C ARG A 49 1.12 -8.01 -0.04
N GLY A 50 0.42 -6.97 -0.50
CA GLY A 50 0.46 -6.50 -1.88
C GLY A 50 1.86 -6.03 -2.29
N LYS A 51 2.50 -5.21 -1.46
CA LYS A 51 3.88 -4.76 -1.64
C LYS A 51 4.87 -5.92 -1.69
N HIS A 52 4.71 -6.91 -0.80
CA HIS A 52 5.53 -8.12 -0.78
C HIS A 52 5.39 -8.95 -2.05
N ARG A 53 4.15 -9.18 -2.52
CA ARG A 53 3.91 -9.89 -3.79
C ARG A 53 4.54 -9.16 -4.97
N TRP A 54 4.35 -7.84 -5.03
CA TRP A 54 4.91 -7.00 -6.09
C TRP A 54 6.45 -7.04 -6.09
N GLY A 55 7.10 -6.91 -4.93
CA GLY A 55 8.56 -6.95 -4.82
C GLY A 55 9.17 -8.23 -5.36
N GLY A 56 8.62 -9.38 -4.95
CA GLY A 56 9.07 -10.68 -5.48
C GLY A 56 8.74 -10.89 -6.96
N HIS A 57 7.66 -10.29 -7.45
CA HIS A 57 7.29 -10.35 -8.86
C HIS A 57 8.26 -9.54 -9.73
N VAL A 58 8.55 -8.29 -9.35
CA VAL A 58 9.44 -7.41 -10.11
C VAL A 58 10.86 -7.97 -10.21
N ILE A 59 11.42 -8.51 -9.12
CA ILE A 59 12.78 -9.06 -9.11
C ILE A 59 12.92 -10.30 -10.02
N ARG A 60 11.87 -11.12 -10.13
CA ARG A 60 11.90 -12.33 -10.96
C ARG A 60 11.55 -12.07 -12.43
N ARG A 61 11.13 -10.86 -12.79
CA ARG A 61 10.85 -10.50 -14.18
C ARG A 61 12.15 -10.35 -14.96
N GLN A 62 12.16 -10.89 -16.18
CA GLN A 62 13.30 -10.83 -17.11
C GLN A 62 12.99 -9.95 -18.34
N ASP A 63 11.90 -9.18 -18.31
CA ASP A 63 11.40 -8.40 -19.44
C ASP A 63 12.04 -7.00 -19.58
N ASP A 64 13.11 -6.73 -18.82
CA ASP A 64 13.88 -5.48 -18.80
C ASP A 64 13.04 -4.19 -18.78
N ARG A 65 11.84 -4.27 -18.18
CA ARG A 65 10.95 -3.11 -18.09
C ARG A 65 11.53 -2.07 -17.14
N TRP A 66 11.13 -0.83 -17.37
CA TRP A 66 11.51 0.32 -16.54
C TRP A 66 11.25 0.09 -15.04
N SER A 67 10.21 -0.68 -14.68
CA SER A 67 9.89 -1.04 -13.29
C SER A 67 11.00 -1.87 -12.64
N THR A 68 11.59 -2.80 -13.39
CA THR A 68 12.69 -3.66 -12.94
C THR A 68 13.97 -2.83 -12.83
N ARG A 69 14.29 -2.03 -13.86
CA ARG A 69 15.45 -1.11 -13.84
C ARG A 69 15.40 -0.14 -12.66
N LEU A 70 14.25 0.50 -12.42
CA LEU A 70 14.07 1.45 -11.32
C LEU A 70 14.18 0.78 -9.94
N THR A 71 13.79 -0.49 -9.84
CA THR A 71 13.85 -1.26 -8.59
C THR A 71 15.27 -1.73 -8.29
N HIS A 72 16.03 -2.15 -9.30
CA HIS A 72 17.47 -2.48 -9.17
C HIS A 72 18.35 -1.24 -9.01
N TRP A 73 17.87 -0.06 -9.40
CA TRP A 73 18.66 1.16 -9.37
C TRP A 73 18.95 1.60 -7.93
N ILE A 74 20.22 1.45 -7.53
CA ILE A 74 20.75 1.89 -6.25
C ILE A 74 21.77 3.01 -6.53
N PRO A 75 21.46 4.28 -6.21
CA PRO A 75 22.45 5.36 -6.31
C PRO A 75 23.49 5.16 -5.20
N ARG A 76 24.64 4.56 -5.54
CA ARG A 76 25.70 4.24 -4.57
C ARG A 76 26.45 5.49 -4.06
N ASN A 77 26.56 6.53 -4.90
CA ASN A 77 27.42 7.69 -4.62
C ASN A 77 26.69 9.04 -4.63
N ILE A 78 25.34 9.06 -4.58
CA ILE A 78 24.57 10.31 -4.69
C ILE A 78 23.60 10.43 -3.51
N LYS A 79 23.77 11.50 -2.71
CA LYS A 79 22.79 11.92 -1.70
C LYS A 79 21.60 12.57 -2.40
N ARG A 80 20.37 12.20 -2.01
CA ARG A 80 19.15 12.81 -2.58
C ARG A 80 18.95 14.22 -2.00
N PRO A 81 18.39 15.15 -2.80
CA PRO A 81 18.05 16.48 -2.32
C PRO A 81 16.96 16.40 -1.23
N LEU A 82 17.00 17.37 -0.32
CA LEU A 82 15.99 17.57 0.72
C LEU A 82 14.62 17.86 0.06
N GLY A 83 13.56 17.23 0.56
CA GLY A 83 12.17 17.48 0.11
C GLY A 83 11.47 16.31 -0.60
N ARG A 84 12.18 15.24 -0.98
CA ARG A 84 11.54 14.01 -1.49
C ARG A 84 11.21 13.07 -0.32
N PRO A 85 10.04 12.39 -0.29
CA PRO A 85 9.73 11.43 0.75
C PRO A 85 10.90 10.44 0.96
N PRO A 86 11.34 10.24 2.21
CA PRO A 86 12.58 9.54 2.49
C PRO A 86 12.53 8.05 2.11
N THR A 87 11.34 7.46 2.07
CA THR A 87 11.16 6.00 1.98
C THR A 87 11.19 5.49 0.54
N ARG A 88 12.25 4.79 0.16
CA ARG A 88 12.29 3.99 -1.07
C ARG A 88 11.52 2.70 -0.90
N TRP A 89 11.15 2.07 -2.03
CA TRP A 89 10.77 0.66 -2.04
C TRP A 89 11.83 -0.24 -1.41
N THR A 90 13.11 0.03 -1.70
CA THR A 90 14.24 -0.68 -1.08
C THR A 90 14.25 -0.53 0.45
N ASP A 91 13.96 0.67 0.96
CA ASP A 91 13.91 0.93 2.40
C ASP A 91 12.73 0.19 3.06
N TYR A 92 11.59 0.17 2.38
CA TYR A 92 10.43 -0.63 2.80
C TYR A 92 10.81 -2.12 2.92
N PHE A 93 11.41 -2.72 1.89
CA PHE A 93 11.78 -4.13 1.93
C PHE A 93 12.86 -4.43 2.98
N ARG A 94 13.84 -3.55 3.14
CA ARG A 94 14.87 -3.70 4.19
C ARG A 94 14.28 -3.78 5.59
N THR A 95 13.25 -2.98 5.88
CA THR A 95 12.63 -2.93 7.22
C THR A 95 11.58 -4.02 7.42
N ASN A 96 10.82 -4.36 6.37
CA ASN A 96 9.62 -5.19 6.51
C ASN A 96 9.87 -6.68 6.28
N ILE A 97 10.99 -7.07 5.68
CA ILE A 97 11.28 -8.49 5.42
C ILE A 97 11.83 -9.16 6.67
N SER A 98 11.25 -10.30 7.02
CA SER A 98 11.64 -11.08 8.20
C SER A 98 12.92 -11.92 8.01
N GLN A 99 13.93 -11.37 7.31
CA GLN A 99 15.27 -11.96 7.14
C GLN A 99 16.36 -10.89 7.31
N PRO A 100 16.78 -10.60 8.54
CA PRO A 100 17.85 -9.64 8.80
C PRO A 100 19.18 -10.13 8.20
N GLY A 101 19.97 -9.20 7.64
CA GLY A 101 21.31 -9.47 7.13
C GLY A 101 21.40 -10.00 5.69
N ARG A 102 20.29 -10.41 5.07
CA ARG A 102 20.26 -10.79 3.64
C ARG A 102 19.71 -9.67 2.77
N HIS A 103 20.33 -9.44 1.63
CA HIS A 103 19.81 -8.48 0.65
C HIS A 103 18.49 -9.00 0.08
N TRP A 104 17.43 -8.19 0.20
CA TRP A 104 16.08 -8.63 -0.11
C TRP A 104 15.88 -9.10 -1.55
N MET A 105 16.61 -8.54 -2.52
CA MET A 105 16.52 -8.98 -3.92
C MET A 105 17.02 -10.42 -4.08
N THR A 106 18.04 -10.82 -3.32
CA THR A 106 18.54 -12.20 -3.32
C THR A 106 17.48 -13.17 -2.78
N VAL A 107 16.80 -12.77 -1.70
CA VAL A 107 15.71 -13.57 -1.11
C VAL A 107 14.48 -13.63 -2.03
N ALA A 108 14.17 -12.52 -2.71
CA ALA A 108 13.04 -12.42 -3.64
C ALA A 108 13.18 -13.31 -4.89
N GLN A 109 14.43 -13.59 -5.30
CA GLN A 109 14.73 -14.48 -6.41
C GLN A 109 14.24 -15.91 -6.13
N ASP A 110 14.46 -16.41 -4.91
CA ASP A 110 13.95 -17.69 -4.46
C ASP A 110 12.47 -17.58 -4.04
N ARG A 111 11.59 -18.28 -4.75
CA ARG A 111 10.15 -18.26 -4.48
C ARG A 111 9.77 -18.91 -3.16
N ALA A 112 10.50 -19.93 -2.71
CA ALA A 112 10.25 -20.58 -1.43
C ALA A 112 10.65 -19.65 -0.28
N ALA A 113 11.88 -19.11 -0.33
CA ALA A 113 12.35 -18.15 0.66
C ALA A 113 11.51 -16.88 0.71
N TRP A 114 11.05 -16.37 -0.43
CA TRP A 114 10.19 -15.19 -0.48
C TRP A 114 8.81 -15.42 0.17
N ARG A 115 8.26 -16.64 0.10
CA ARG A 115 6.97 -16.95 0.73
C ARG A 115 7.07 -16.98 2.26
N THR A 116 8.21 -17.39 2.80
CA THR A 116 8.42 -17.53 4.25
C THR A 116 8.85 -16.21 4.91
N CYS A 117 9.50 -15.31 4.18
CA CYS A 117 9.96 -14.02 4.72
C CYS A 117 8.97 -12.86 4.56
N GLY A 118 7.67 -13.18 4.62
CA GLY A 118 6.57 -12.21 4.48
C GLY A 118 6.72 -10.98 5.37
N PRO A 119 5.95 -9.91 5.07
CA PRO A 119 6.04 -8.65 5.80
C PRO A 119 5.68 -8.86 7.27
N ARG A 120 6.45 -8.23 8.17
CA ARG A 120 6.20 -8.20 9.62
C ARG A 120 4.95 -7.39 10.00
#